data_AF-A0A953EP53-F1
#
_entry.id   AF-A0A953EP53-F1
#
_cell.length_a   1.000
_cell.length_b   1.000
_cell.length_c   1.000
_cell.angle_alpha   90.00
_cell.angle_beta   90.00
_cell.angle_gamma   90.00
#
_symmetry.space_group_name_H-M   'P 1'
#
loop_
_entity.id
_entity.type
_entity.pdbx_description
1 polymer ?
#
loop_
_entity_poly.entity_id
_entity_poly.type
_entity_poly.pdbx_seq_one_letter_code
_entity_poly.pdbx_strand_id
1 'polypeptide(L)'
;MSWFSRKPKRSMTASAWARPEMSVTFRAEIMPGRTREQRTFKIEKVFPNGRVTLYDFAGEHREGAFEPINFLRDKARGTSNGNQSSNGEDPDVG
;
A
#
# COMPACT_ATOMS: atom_id res chain seq x y z
N MET A 1 46.80 14.43 14.60
CA MET A 1 45.62 14.00 15.38
C MET A 1 44.47 13.80 14.40
N SER A 2 44.04 12.55 14.18
CA SER A 2 43.09 12.21 13.13
C SER A 2 41.66 12.53 13.59
N TRP A 3 41.14 13.68 13.15
CA TRP A 3 39.79 14.14 13.46
C TRP A 3 38.80 13.52 12.49
N PHE A 4 38.58 12.21 12.60
CA PHE A 4 37.62 11.50 11.77
C PHE A 4 36.21 12.05 12.00
N SER A 5 35.75 12.91 11.09
CA SER A 5 34.36 13.33 11.01
C SER A 5 33.51 12.09 10.71
N ARG A 6 32.83 11.57 11.73
CA ARG A 6 31.75 10.60 11.57
C ARG A 6 30.59 11.31 10.87
N LYS A 7 30.61 11.30 9.53
CA LYS A 7 29.45 11.65 8.70
C LYS A 7 28.28 10.78 9.16
N PRO A 8 27.09 11.34 9.43
CA PRO A 8 25.92 10.52 9.72
C PRO A 8 25.72 9.58 8.53
N LYS A 9 25.63 8.28 8.81
CA LYS A 9 25.17 7.30 7.81
C LYS A 9 23.81 7.79 7.36
N ARG A 10 23.73 8.35 6.14
CA ARG A 10 22.47 8.49 5.41
C ARG A 10 21.80 7.13 5.51
N SER A 11 20.69 7.04 6.26
CA SER A 11 19.90 5.82 6.28
C SER A 11 19.58 5.51 4.83
N MET A 12 20.00 4.32 4.40
CA MET A 12 19.83 3.83 3.05
C MET A 12 18.38 4.07 2.66
N THR A 13 18.20 4.92 1.66
CA THR A 13 17.03 5.03 0.79
C THR A 13 15.90 4.09 1.20
N ALA A 14 14.94 4.58 1.97
CA ALA A 14 13.64 3.94 2.06
C ALA A 14 13.22 3.65 0.62
N SER A 15 13.10 2.36 0.29
CA SER A 15 12.95 1.89 -1.09
C SER A 15 11.86 2.71 -1.76
N ALA A 16 12.20 3.51 -2.78
CA ALA A 16 11.35 4.62 -3.25
C ALA A 16 9.93 4.20 -3.68
N TRP A 17 9.71 2.90 -3.90
CA TRP A 17 8.45 2.30 -4.29
C TRP A 17 7.52 1.92 -3.11
N ALA A 18 8.05 1.72 -1.89
CA ALA A 18 7.30 1.16 -0.77
C ALA A 18 7.38 2.03 0.49
N ARG A 19 6.28 2.08 1.22
CA ARG A 19 6.19 2.73 2.53
C ARG A 19 5.41 1.85 3.50
N PRO A 20 5.72 1.87 4.81
CA PRO A 20 4.83 1.28 5.81
C PRO A 20 3.39 1.83 5.67
N GLU A 21 2.39 1.02 6.02
CA GLU A 21 0.95 1.28 5.86
C GLU A 21 0.44 1.41 4.41
N MET A 22 1.31 1.35 3.41
CA MET A 22 0.91 1.42 2.01
C MET A 22 0.23 0.12 1.58
N SER A 23 -0.88 0.26 0.84
CA SER A 23 -1.56 -0.89 0.24
C SER A 23 -0.87 -1.30 -1.06
N VAL A 24 -0.62 -2.59 -1.21
CA VAL A 24 -0.03 -3.19 -2.40
C VAL A 24 -0.85 -4.40 -2.82
N THR A 25 -1.01 -4.60 -4.12
CA THR A 25 -1.78 -5.73 -4.67
C THR A 25 -0.83 -6.72 -5.31
N PHE A 26 -0.85 -7.99 -4.91
CA PHE A 26 -0.11 -9.05 -5.61
C PHE A 26 -0.63 -9.23 -7.03
N ARG A 27 0.28 -9.56 -7.96
CA ARG A 27 -0.05 -9.92 -9.33
C ARG A 27 -0.91 -11.19 -9.38
N ALA A 28 -1.78 -11.30 -10.38
CA ALA A 28 -2.74 -12.41 -10.49
C ALA A 28 -2.04 -13.75 -10.71
N GLU A 29 -0.89 -13.74 -11.39
CA GLU A 29 -0.02 -14.90 -11.59
C GLU A 29 0.64 -15.40 -10.31
N ILE A 30 0.81 -14.54 -9.29
CA ILE A 30 1.38 -14.94 -7.99
C ILE A 30 0.30 -15.51 -7.08
N MET A 31 -0.93 -14.98 -7.16
CA MET A 31 -2.08 -15.46 -6.40
C MET A 31 -3.27 -15.77 -7.32
N PRO A 32 -3.21 -16.87 -8.08
CA PRO A 32 -4.33 -17.27 -8.94
C PRO A 32 -5.57 -17.61 -8.12
N GLY A 33 -6.75 -17.44 -8.72
CA GLY A 33 -8.03 -17.75 -8.07
C GLY A 33 -8.46 -16.79 -6.97
N ARG A 34 -7.72 -15.70 -6.72
CA ARG A 34 -8.09 -14.65 -5.76
C ARG A 34 -8.49 -13.35 -6.44
N THR A 35 -9.53 -12.70 -5.91
CA THR A 35 -9.92 -11.37 -6.39
C THR A 35 -8.83 -10.35 -6.06
N ARG A 36 -8.89 -9.18 -6.71
CA ARG A 36 -7.89 -8.12 -6.49
C ARG A 36 -7.89 -7.64 -5.03
N GLU A 37 -9.06 -7.57 -4.42
CA GLU A 37 -9.25 -7.17 -3.02
C GLU A 37 -8.58 -8.17 -2.09
N GLN A 38 -8.74 -9.48 -2.33
CA GLN A 38 -8.10 -10.55 -1.58
C GLN A 38 -6.58 -10.64 -1.80
N ARG A 39 -6.08 -10.04 -2.88
CA ARG A 39 -4.65 -9.91 -3.21
C ARG A 39 -4.05 -8.61 -2.69
N THR A 40 -4.85 -7.72 -2.10
CA THR A 40 -4.38 -6.42 -1.60
C THR A 40 -4.07 -6.50 -0.12
N PHE A 41 -2.84 -6.15 0.24
CA PHE A 41 -2.33 -6.20 1.60
C PHE A 41 -1.68 -4.87 1.96
N LYS A 42 -1.57 -4.59 3.25
CA LYS A 42 -0.82 -3.44 3.76
C LYS A 42 0.61 -3.85 4.07
N ILE A 43 1.55 -2.98 3.75
CA ILE A 43 2.95 -3.12 4.13
C ILE A 43 3.10 -2.85 5.63
N GLU A 44 3.65 -3.81 6.35
CA GLU A 44 4.01 -3.69 7.77
C GLU A 44 5.38 -3.04 7.91
N LYS A 45 6.40 -3.57 7.22
CA LYS A 45 7.78 -3.10 7.33
C LYS A 45 8.47 -3.09 5.97
N VAL A 46 9.27 -2.05 5.73
CA VAL A 46 10.15 -1.93 4.56
C VAL A 46 11.59 -2.15 5.00
N PHE A 47 12.28 -3.08 4.35
CA PHE A 47 13.68 -3.38 4.62
C PHE A 47 14.61 -2.52 3.75
N PRO A 48 15.85 -2.25 4.20
CA PRO A 48 16.83 -1.49 3.43
C PRO A 48 17.23 -2.12 2.09
N ASN A 49 16.98 -3.43 1.92
CA ASN A 49 17.24 -4.19 0.69
C ASN A 49 16.10 -4.08 -0.34
N GLY A 50 15.07 -3.27 -0.07
CA GLY A 50 13.91 -3.08 -0.94
C GLY A 50 12.84 -4.18 -0.85
N ARG A 51 12.94 -5.10 0.11
CA ARG A 51 11.90 -6.08 0.43
C ARG A 51 10.91 -5.52 1.45
N VAL A 52 9.72 -6.11 1.51
CA VAL A 52 8.65 -5.73 2.45
C VAL A 52 8.07 -6.95 3.17
N THR A 53 7.64 -6.78 4.42
CA THR A 53 6.66 -7.66 5.06
C THR A 53 5.28 -7.03 5.01
N LEU A 54 4.26 -7.87 5.09
CA LEU A 54 2.86 -7.49 4.96
C LEU A 54 2.11 -7.88 6.23
N TYR A 55 1.09 -7.11 6.58
CA TYR A 55 0.15 -7.52 7.63
C TYR A 55 -0.60 -8.79 7.21
N ASP A 56 -0.72 -9.73 8.16
CA ASP A 56 -1.44 -10.99 8.01
C ASP A 56 -0.95 -11.88 6.85
N PHE A 57 0.25 -11.62 6.32
CA PHE A 57 0.82 -12.41 5.24
C PHE A 57 2.32 -12.64 5.44
N ALA A 58 2.67 -13.89 5.69
CA ALA A 58 4.03 -14.27 6.04
C ALA A 58 5.02 -14.12 4.88
N GLY A 59 6.28 -13.86 5.24
CA GLY A 59 7.41 -13.82 4.31
C GLY A 59 7.78 -12.42 3.83
N GLU A 60 8.95 -12.35 3.17
CA GLU A 60 9.47 -11.12 2.58
C GLU A 60 9.21 -11.09 1.07
N HIS A 61 8.68 -9.97 0.60
CA HIS A 61 8.25 -9.81 -0.80
C HIS A 61 9.04 -8.70 -1.50
N ARG A 62 9.23 -8.85 -2.81
CA ARG A 62 9.89 -7.87 -3.67
C ARG A 62 8.84 -7.12 -4.50
N GLU A 63 9.19 -5.90 -4.93
CA GLU A 63 8.35 -5.05 -5.79
C GLU A 63 7.72 -5.80 -6.97
N GLY A 64 8.50 -6.62 -7.68
CA GLY A 64 8.02 -7.34 -8.88
C GLY A 64 6.94 -8.40 -8.64
N ALA A 65 6.63 -8.74 -7.38
CA ALA A 65 5.51 -9.60 -7.02
C ALA A 65 4.16 -8.83 -7.03
N PHE A 66 4.21 -7.51 -7.01
CA PHE A 66 3.06 -6.63 -6.92
C PHE A 66 2.70 -6.01 -8.28
N GLU A 67 1.44 -5.62 -8.42
CA GLU A 67 0.97 -4.78 -9.51
C GLU A 67 1.66 -3.41 -9.43
N PRO A 68 1.92 -2.74 -10.56
CA PRO A 68 2.49 -1.40 -10.57
C PRO A 68 1.63 -0.43 -9.77
N ILE A 69 2.23 0.29 -8.83
CA ILE A 69 1.54 1.26 -7.98
C ILE A 69 1.22 2.50 -8.82
N ASN A 70 -0.05 2.64 -9.19
CA ASN A 70 -0.54 3.81 -9.93
C ASN A 70 -1.02 4.87 -8.93
N PHE A 71 -0.10 5.70 -8.45
CA PHE A 71 -0.34 6.71 -7.40
C PHE A 71 -1.54 7.65 -7.64
N LEU A 72 -1.93 7.86 -8.91
CA LEU A 72 -3.09 8.68 -9.27
C LEU A 72 -4.43 8.01 -8.87
N ARG A 73 -4.46 6.67 -8.80
CA ARG A 73 -5.68 5.91 -8.54
C ARG A 73 -5.97 5.70 -7.06
N ASP A 74 -4.94 5.64 -6.21
CA ASP A 74 -5.11 5.52 -4.75
C ASP A 74 -5.77 6.77 -4.15
N LYS A 75 -5.47 7.97 -4.70
CA LYS A 75 -6.17 9.20 -4.30
C LYS A 75 -7.68 9.12 -4.53
N ALA A 76 -8.13 8.48 -5.61
CA ALA A 76 -9.55 8.34 -5.93
C ALA A 76 -10.28 7.32 -5.02
N ARG A 77 -9.58 6.33 -4.46
CA ARG A 77 -10.16 5.34 -3.53
C ARG A 77 -10.30 5.89 -2.10
N GLY A 78 -9.46 6.87 -1.72
CA GLY A 78 -9.56 7.56 -0.43
C GLY A 78 -10.70 8.57 -0.32
N THR A 79 -11.39 8.91 -1.41
CA THR A 79 -12.46 9.94 -1.44
C THR A 79 -13.86 9.36 -1.65
N SER A 80 -14.04 8.04 -1.75
CA SER A 80 -15.37 7.45 -2.01
C SER A 80 -16.17 7.06 -0.77
N ASN A 81 -15.77 7.47 0.44
CA ASN A 81 -16.54 7.20 1.66
C ASN A 81 -17.17 8.50 2.18
N GLY A 82 -18.21 8.96 1.50
CA GLY A 82 -18.91 10.19 1.85
C GLY A 82 -19.96 10.61 0.83
N ASN A 83 -20.80 9.70 0.35
CA ASN A 83 -22.08 10.09 -0.22
C ASN A 83 -23.11 8.95 -0.12
N GLN A 84 -23.52 8.64 1.11
CA GLN A 84 -24.82 8.03 1.37
C GLN A 84 -25.72 9.13 1.95
N SER A 85 -26.23 10.00 1.08
CA SER A 85 -27.29 10.93 1.44
C SER A 85 -28.61 10.42 0.87
N SER A 86 -29.37 9.81 1.78
CA SER A 86 -30.84 9.84 1.91
C SER A 86 -31.68 9.59 0.66
N ASN A 87 -32.19 8.35 0.54
CA ASN A 87 -33.56 8.17 0.06
C ASN A 87 -34.48 8.72 1.14
N GLY A 88 -35.08 9.89 0.91
CA GLY A 88 -36.24 10.35 1.65
C GLY A 88 -37.47 9.99 0.82
N GLU A 89 -38.19 8.97 1.26
CA GLU A 89 -39.55 8.67 0.80
C GLU A 89 -40.45 9.91 0.96
N ASP A 90 -41.18 10.25 -0.09
CA ASP A 90 -42.23 11.28 -0.08
C ASP A 90 -43.59 10.58 0.03
N PRO A 91 -44.30 10.65 1.18
CA PRO A 91 -45.70 10.24 1.24
C PRO A 91 -46.60 11.44 0.89
N ASP A 92 -46.91 11.61 -0.39
CA ASP A 92 -47.99 12.50 -0.82
C ASP A 92 -49.34 11.83 -0.52
N VAL A 93 -49.95 12.25 0.60
CA VAL A 93 -51.35 12.01 0.93
C VAL A 93 -52.06 13.35 0.82
N GLY A 94 -52.88 13.50 -0.21
CA GLY A 94 -53.82 14.61 -0.42
C GLY A 94 -55.04 14.17 -1.20
#